data_AF-A0A820IHL1-F1
#
_entry.id   AF-A0A820IHL1-F1
#
_cell.length_a   1.000
_cell.length_b   1.000
_cell.length_c   1.000
_cell.angle_alpha   90.00
_cell.angle_beta   90.00
_cell.angle_gamma   90.00
#
_symmetry.space_group_name_H-M   'P 1'
#
loop_
_entity.id
_entity.type
_entity.pdbx_description
1 polymer ?
#
loop_
_entity_poly.entity_id
_entity_poly.type
_entity_poly.pdbx_seq_one_letter_code
_entity_poly.pdbx_strand_id
1 'polypeptide(L)'
;FSLLAYLNVRRIVQMRMIVVRRKLDKQLTAMVLTKVVFLVCTILPSIIFRIYILNVTVDPNDTVRIAIHQLVSNIAYALFYINPACTFYLFLFVSPRFRRQVKYTYILIKNFTRRYCRTQRQNQVAPNFEERSDLDQ
;
A
#
# COMPACT_ATOMS: atom_id res chain seq x y z
N PHE A 1 -33.02 33.17 21.66
CA PHE A 1 -32.44 31.86 22.05
C PHE A 1 -31.84 31.07 20.88
N SER A 2 -32.48 31.04 19.70
CA SER A 2 -32.03 30.22 18.55
C SER A 2 -30.64 30.57 17.99
N LEU A 3 -30.25 31.85 17.99
CA LEU A 3 -28.93 32.28 17.51
C LEU A 3 -27.79 31.74 18.38
N LEU A 4 -27.95 31.78 19.71
CA LEU A 4 -26.99 31.24 20.66
C LEU A 4 -26.85 29.72 20.52
N ALA A 5 -27.96 29.01 20.29
CA ALA A 5 -27.93 27.58 20.01
C ALA A 5 -27.13 27.26 18.73
N TYR A 6 -27.34 28.03 17.65
CA TYR A 6 -26.62 27.85 16.38
C TYR A 6 -25.10 28.07 16.54
N LEU A 7 -24.68 29.14 17.23
CA LEU A 7 -23.26 29.44 17.44
C LEU A 7 -22.56 28.36 18.28
N ASN A 8 -23.23 27.83 19.31
CA ASN A 8 -22.71 26.75 20.13
C ASN A 8 -22.53 25.45 19.33
N VAL A 9 -23.53 25.06 18.52
CA VAL A 9 -23.43 23.88 17.65
C VAL A 9 -22.29 24.04 16.63
N ARG A 10 -22.18 25.21 15.98
CA ARG A 10 -21.11 25.49 15.01
C ARG A 10 -19.72 25.38 15.64
N ARG A 11 -19.54 25.93 16.86
CA ARG A 11 -18.29 25.85 17.61
C ARG A 11 -17.93 24.40 17.98
N ILE A 12 -18.91 23.60 18.42
CA ILE A 12 -18.70 22.17 18.76
C ILE A 12 -18.26 21.38 17.53
N VAL A 13 -18.91 21.60 16.37
CA VAL A 13 -18.57 20.92 15.11
C VAL A 13 -17.15 21.29 14.65
N GLN A 14 -16.78 22.56 14.72
CA GLN A 14 -15.43 23.02 14.37
C GLN A 14 -14.36 22.42 15.28
N MET A 15 -14.58 22.41 16.60
CA MET A 15 -13.65 21.81 17.56
C MET A 15 -13.48 20.30 17.33
N ARG A 16 -14.56 19.58 17.05
CA ARG A 16 -14.50 18.16 16.70
C ARG A 16 -13.65 17.93 15.44
N MET A 17 -13.80 18.76 14.41
CA MET A 17 -13.01 18.66 13.18
C MET A 17 -11.51 18.85 13.45
N ILE A 18 -11.13 19.84 14.26
CA ILE A 18 -9.73 20.11 14.63
C ILE A 18 -9.13 18.93 15.41
N VAL A 19 -9.86 18.40 16.39
CA VAL A 19 -9.41 17.26 17.20
C VAL A 19 -9.24 16.00 16.34
N VAL A 20 -10.15 15.75 15.40
CA VAL A 20 -10.05 14.62 14.47
C VAL A 20 -8.85 14.77 13.54
N ARG A 21 -8.60 15.97 13.00
CA ARG A 21 -7.43 16.26 12.15
C ARG A 21 -6.12 16.02 12.91
N ARG A 22 -5.97 16.56 14.13
CA ARG A 22 -4.76 16.34 14.95
C ARG A 22 -4.50 14.86 15.24
N LYS A 23 -5.54 14.06 15.52
CA LYS A 23 -5.39 12.60 15.72
C LYS A 23 -5.01 11.88 14.43
N LEU A 24 -5.44 12.40 13.28
CA LEU A 24 -5.09 11.85 11.96
C LEU A 24 -3.63 12.17 11.63
N ASP A 25 -3.21 13.41 11.84
CA ASP A 25 -1.83 13.84 11.61
C ASP A 25 -0.85 13.08 12.51
N LYS A 26 -1.14 12.97 13.82
CA LYS A 26 -0.30 12.20 14.75
C LYS A 26 -0.16 10.73 14.35
N GLN A 27 -1.22 10.12 13.83
CA GLN A 27 -1.17 8.74 13.35
C GLN A 27 -0.37 8.62 12.04
N LEU A 28 -0.52 9.57 11.12
CA LEU A 28 0.21 9.60 9.87
C LEU A 28 1.71 9.80 10.13
N THR A 29 2.08 10.71 11.04
CA THR A 29 3.47 10.91 11.44
C THR A 29 4.06 9.66 12.09
N ALA A 30 3.33 9.00 13.01
CA ALA A 30 3.80 7.75 13.63
C ALA A 30 3.99 6.62 12.58
N MET A 31 3.10 6.56 11.60
CA MET A 31 3.18 5.61 10.47
C MET A 31 4.42 5.88 9.60
N VAL A 32 4.67 7.13 9.25
CA VAL A 32 5.86 7.54 8.47
C VAL A 32 7.14 7.28 9.26
N LEU A 33 7.18 7.63 10.55
CA LEU A 33 8.34 7.40 11.40
C LEU A 33 8.71 5.91 11.45
N THR A 34 7.72 5.04 11.67
CA THR A 34 7.93 3.59 11.69
C THR A 34 8.47 3.08 10.36
N LYS A 35 7.96 3.62 9.23
CA LYS A 35 8.45 3.30 7.90
C LYS A 35 9.91 3.70 7.72
N VAL A 36 10.27 4.91 8.15
CA VAL A 36 11.63 5.43 8.03
C VAL A 36 12.59 4.59 8.87
N VAL A 37 12.23 4.24 10.10
CA VAL A 37 13.05 3.37 10.96
C VAL A 37 13.27 2.01 10.29
N PHE A 38 12.21 1.37 9.79
CA PHE A 38 12.32 0.08 9.14
C PHE A 38 13.15 0.14 7.85
N LEU A 39 12.97 1.20 7.06
CA LEU A 39 13.74 1.47 5.85
C LEU A 39 15.24 1.61 6.16
N VAL A 40 15.58 2.37 7.21
CA VAL A 40 16.97 2.54 7.63
C VAL A 40 17.54 1.18 8.05
N CYS A 41 16.87 0.43 8.92
CA CYS A 41 17.34 -0.88 9.39
C CYS A 41 17.58 -1.90 8.27
N THR A 42 16.80 -1.83 7.19
CA THR A 42 16.87 -2.77 6.05
C THR A 42 17.83 -2.34 4.96
N ILE A 43 18.05 -1.02 4.77
CA ILE A 43 18.97 -0.50 3.77
C ILE A 43 20.41 -0.45 4.30
N LEU A 44 20.61 -0.18 5.60
CA LEU A 44 21.93 -0.08 6.21
C LEU A 44 22.85 -1.28 5.92
N PRO A 45 22.40 -2.55 6.11
CA PRO A 45 23.23 -3.72 5.85
C PRO A 45 23.69 -3.80 4.38
N SER A 46 22.81 -3.45 3.44
CA SER A 46 23.10 -3.46 2.01
C SER A 46 24.07 -2.37 1.60
N ILE A 47 23.99 -1.19 2.21
CA ILE A 47 24.95 -0.09 1.99
C ILE A 47 26.33 -0.48 2.54
N ILE A 48 26.39 -1.00 3.77
CA ILE A 48 27.66 -1.45 4.39
C ILE A 48 28.32 -2.51 3.51
N PHE A 49 27.56 -3.51 3.06
CA PHE A 49 28.09 -4.57 2.19
C PHE A 49 28.63 -4.02 0.85
N ARG A 50 27.94 -3.05 0.24
CA ARG A 50 28.41 -2.38 -0.98
C ARG A 50 29.67 -1.55 -0.75
N ILE A 51 29.82 -0.90 0.40
CA ILE A 51 31.05 -0.17 0.71
C ILE A 51 32.20 -1.15 0.95
N TYR A 52 31.95 -2.26 1.65
CA TYR A 52 32.93 -3.30 1.90
C TYR A 52 33.48 -3.90 0.59
N ILE A 53 32.61 -4.26 -0.36
CA ILE A 53 33.05 -4.86 -1.63
C ILE A 53 33.83 -3.88 -2.53
N LEU A 54 33.57 -2.58 -2.41
CA LEU A 54 34.30 -1.55 -3.17
C LEU A 54 35.69 -1.26 -2.60
N ASN A 55 35.89 -1.48 -1.30
CA ASN A 55 37.15 -1.18 -0.62
C ASN A 55 38.06 -2.41 -0.47
N VAL A 56 37.51 -3.62 -0.52
CA VAL A 56 38.28 -4.86 -0.35
C VAL A 56 38.52 -5.51 -1.71
N THR A 57 39.78 -5.59 -2.11
CA THR A 57 40.22 -6.44 -3.20
C THR A 57 40.23 -7.89 -2.73
N VAL A 58 39.29 -8.69 -3.24
CA VAL A 58 39.22 -10.13 -2.96
C VAL A 58 40.16 -10.84 -3.92
N ASP A 59 41.10 -11.62 -3.38
CA ASP A 59 41.95 -12.49 -4.18
C ASP A 59 41.07 -13.57 -4.85
N PRO A 60 41.07 -13.68 -6.19
CA PRO A 60 40.25 -14.65 -6.91
C PRO A 60 40.59 -16.12 -6.58
N ASN A 61 41.76 -16.38 -5.98
CA ASN A 61 42.14 -17.74 -5.56
C ASN A 61 41.47 -18.19 -4.26
N ASP A 62 40.93 -17.29 -3.44
CA ASP A 62 40.26 -17.63 -2.19
C ASP A 62 38.77 -17.93 -2.42
N THR A 63 38.50 -19.18 -2.80
CA THR A 63 37.14 -19.68 -3.06
C THR A 63 36.21 -19.57 -1.85
N VAL A 64 36.74 -19.66 -0.62
CA VAL A 64 35.95 -19.59 0.62
C VAL A 64 35.45 -18.16 0.83
N ARG A 65 36.31 -17.16 0.63
CA ARG A 65 35.90 -15.76 0.69
C ARG A 65 34.82 -15.46 -0.35
N ILE A 66 35.01 -15.89 -1.59
CA ILE A 66 34.02 -15.67 -2.67
C ILE A 66 32.66 -16.26 -2.29
N ALA A 67 32.63 -17.48 -1.74
CA ALA A 67 31.39 -18.10 -1.28
C ALA A 67 30.69 -17.31 -0.15
N ILE A 68 31.45 -16.81 0.82
CA ILE A 68 30.93 -15.95 1.91
C ILE A 68 30.36 -14.65 1.33
N HIS A 69 31.08 -14.01 0.41
CA HIS A 69 30.63 -12.79 -0.27
C HIS A 69 29.30 -13.02 -1.01
N GLN A 70 29.18 -14.12 -1.74
CA GLN A 70 27.97 -14.47 -2.47
C GLN A 70 26.79 -14.72 -1.51
N LEU A 71 27.03 -15.42 -0.40
CA LEU A 71 26.01 -15.68 0.62
C LEU A 71 25.49 -14.38 1.25
N VAL A 72 26.40 -13.49 1.67
CA VAL A 72 26.02 -12.20 2.28
C VAL A 72 25.28 -11.32 1.28
N SER A 73 25.72 -11.30 0.02
CA SER A 73 25.04 -10.60 -1.07
C SER A 73 23.59 -11.09 -1.26
N ASN A 74 23.41 -12.42 -1.32
CA ASN A 74 22.08 -13.02 -1.45
C ASN A 74 21.17 -12.70 -0.27
N ILE A 75 21.69 -12.72 0.96
CA ILE A 75 20.93 -12.34 2.17
C ILE A 75 20.54 -10.86 2.12
N ALA A 76 21.46 -9.97 1.73
CA ALA A 76 21.20 -8.54 1.62
C ALA A 76 20.14 -8.24 0.55
N TYR A 77 20.20 -8.92 -0.62
CA TYR A 77 19.18 -8.78 -1.66
C TYR A 77 17.83 -9.33 -1.21
N ALA A 78 17.80 -10.50 -0.55
CA ALA A 78 16.55 -11.05 -0.01
C ALA A 78 15.88 -10.08 0.99
N LEU A 79 16.66 -9.49 1.90
CA LEU A 79 16.19 -8.46 2.83
C LEU A 79 15.66 -7.23 2.10
N PHE A 80 16.33 -6.79 1.03
CA PHE A 80 15.89 -5.65 0.22
C PHE A 80 14.55 -5.92 -0.49
N TYR A 81 14.36 -7.11 -1.07
CA TYR A 81 13.12 -7.48 -1.75
C TYR A 81 11.95 -7.77 -0.79
N ILE A 82 12.24 -8.28 0.41
CA ILE A 82 11.22 -8.52 1.45
C ILE A 82 10.76 -7.22 2.11
N ASN A 83 11.60 -6.19 2.15
CA ASN A 83 11.32 -4.88 2.75
C ASN A 83 9.96 -4.26 2.34
N PRO A 84 9.60 -4.12 1.05
CA PRO A 84 8.30 -3.59 0.66
C PRO A 84 7.13 -4.46 1.15
N ALA A 85 7.29 -5.79 1.15
CA ALA A 85 6.27 -6.71 1.65
C ALA A 85 6.09 -6.57 3.18
N CYS A 86 7.19 -6.60 3.94
CA CYS A 86 7.16 -6.39 5.39
C CYS A 86 6.57 -5.03 5.78
N THR A 87 6.92 -3.97 5.04
CA THR A 87 6.37 -2.63 5.23
C THR A 87 4.86 -2.62 5.03
N PHE A 88 4.36 -3.31 3.99
CA PHE A 88 2.93 -3.45 3.73
C PHE A 88 2.20 -4.18 4.87
N TYR A 89 2.76 -5.31 5.35
CA TYR A 89 2.16 -6.06 6.47
C TYR A 89 2.20 -5.29 7.79
N LEU A 90 3.30 -4.59 8.08
CA LEU A 90 3.41 -3.70 9.24
C LEU A 90 2.33 -2.62 9.19
N PHE A 91 2.09 -2.00 8.04
CA PHE A 91 1.01 -1.02 7.91
C PHE A 91 -0.38 -1.62 8.10
N LEU A 92 -0.59 -2.84 7.62
CA LEU A 92 -1.85 -3.56 7.79
C LEU A 92 -2.10 -3.92 9.27
N PHE A 93 -1.05 -4.22 10.03
CA PHE A 93 -1.16 -4.57 11.45
C PHE A 93 -1.28 -3.35 12.37
N VAL A 94 -0.40 -2.36 12.18
CA VAL A 94 -0.27 -1.16 13.03
C VAL A 94 -1.40 -0.16 12.79
N SER A 95 -1.92 -0.05 11.56
CA SER A 95 -2.93 0.96 11.22
C SER A 95 -4.33 0.36 11.08
N PRO A 96 -5.21 0.46 12.10
CA PRO A 96 -6.62 0.08 11.98
C PRO A 96 -7.37 0.90 10.92
N ARG A 97 -6.90 2.11 10.59
CA ARG A 97 -7.46 2.94 9.52
C ARG A 97 -7.15 2.36 8.14
N PHE A 98 -5.92 1.88 7.93
CA PHE A 98 -5.54 1.23 6.67
C PHE A 98 -6.38 -0.02 6.42
N ARG A 99 -6.63 -0.85 7.44
CA ARG A 99 -7.55 -2.00 7.33
C ARG A 99 -8.95 -1.62 6.88
N ARG A 100 -9.49 -0.49 7.36
CA ARG A 100 -10.81 -0.01 6.93
C ARG A 100 -10.77 0.49 5.49
N GLN A 101 -9.77 1.27 5.11
CA GLN A 101 -9.62 1.76 3.73
C GLN A 101 -9.47 0.60 2.74
N VAL A 102 -8.62 -0.38 3.03
CA VAL A 102 -8.45 -1.59 2.21
C VAL A 102 -9.76 -2.35 2.05
N LYS A 103 -10.55 -2.51 3.12
CA LYS A 103 -11.89 -3.11 3.04
C LYS A 103 -12.83 -2.31 2.14
N TYR A 104 -12.87 -0.98 2.27
CA TYR A 104 -13.70 -0.13 1.41
C TYR A 104 -13.30 -0.21 -0.06
N THR A 105 -11.99 -0.12 -0.36
CA THR A 105 -11.47 -0.26 -1.72
C THR A 105 -11.78 -1.64 -2.29
N TYR A 106 -11.60 -2.71 -1.51
CA TYR A 106 -11.95 -4.06 -1.93
C TYR A 106 -13.45 -4.21 -2.26
N ILE A 107 -14.33 -3.67 -1.41
CA ILE A 107 -15.78 -3.67 -1.65
C ILE A 107 -16.11 -2.86 -2.91
N LEU A 108 -15.48 -1.70 -3.09
CA LEU A 108 -15.68 -0.86 -4.27
C LEU A 108 -15.27 -1.58 -5.55
N ILE A 109 -14.08 -2.19 -5.58
CA ILE A 109 -13.57 -2.97 -6.72
C ILE A 109 -14.52 -4.13 -7.02
N LYS A 110 -14.92 -4.90 -6.00
CA LYS A 110 -15.86 -6.02 -6.16
C LYS A 110 -17.18 -5.57 -6.77
N ASN A 111 -17.71 -4.43 -6.33
CA ASN A 111 -18.94 -3.85 -6.86
C ASN A 111 -18.77 -3.33 -8.29
N PHE A 112 -17.60 -2.76 -8.61
CA PHE A 112 -17.26 -2.29 -9.95
C PHE A 112 -17.15 -3.46 -10.92
N THR A 113 -16.42 -4.53 -10.56
CA THR A 113 -16.31 -5.75 -11.37
C THR A 113 -17.67 -6.39 -11.61
N ARG A 114 -18.55 -6.44 -10.58
CA ARG A 114 -19.92 -6.92 -10.75
C ARG A 114 -20.74 -6.09 -11.72
N ARG A 115 -20.59 -4.76 -11.73
CA ARG A 115 -21.27 -3.87 -12.68
C ARG A 115 -20.75 -4.09 -14.10
N TYR A 116 -19.43 -4.18 -14.26
CA TYR A 116 -18.79 -4.42 -15.56
C TYR A 116 -19.25 -5.75 -16.19
N CYS A 117 -19.31 -6.83 -15.39
CA CYS A 117 -19.84 -8.12 -15.86
C CYS A 117 -21.34 -8.07 -16.21
N ARG A 118 -22.16 -7.25 -15.53
CA ARG A 118 -23.58 -7.10 -15.87
C ARG A 118 -23.80 -6.35 -17.18
N THR A 119 -23.03 -5.28 -17.43
CA THR A 119 -23.11 -4.51 -18.67
C THR A 119 -22.65 -5.34 -19.88
N GLN A 120 -21.58 -6.13 -19.73
CA GLN A 120 -21.15 -7.06 -20.78
C GLN A 120 -22.21 -8.14 -21.11
N ARG A 121 -22.94 -8.62 -20.09
CA ARG A 121 -24.02 -9.61 -20.31
C ARG A 121 -25.25 -9.04 -21.02
N GLN A 122 -25.56 -7.75 -20.85
CA GLN A 122 -26.63 -7.09 -21.60
C GLN A 122 -26.25 -6.80 -23.05
N ASN A 123 -25.00 -6.42 -23.31
CA ASN A 123 -24.53 -6.15 -24.68
C ASN A 123 -24.39 -7.41 -25.55
N GLN A 124 -24.32 -8.62 -24.96
CA GLN A 124 -24.37 -9.88 -25.72
C GLN A 124 -25.79 -10.37 -26.04
N VAL A 125 -26.83 -9.83 -25.39
CA VAL A 125 -28.24 -10.22 -25.63
C VAL A 125 -28.91 -9.33 -26.68
N ALA A 126 -28.45 -8.08 -26.85
CA ALA A 126 -28.97 -7.15 -27.84
C ALA A 126 -28.70 -7.49 -29.34
N PRO A 127 -27.55 -8.07 -29.77
CA PRO A 127 -27.28 -8.26 -31.19
C PRO A 127 -28.16 -9.34 -31.86
N ASN A 128 -28.80 -10.23 -31.08
CA ASN A 128 -29.64 -11.31 -31.62
C ASN A 128 -31.10 -10.90 -31.87
N PHE A 129 -31.51 -9.68 -31.51
CA PHE A 129 -32.89 -9.21 -31.75
C PHE A 129 -33.04 -8.40 -33.04
N GLU A 130 -31.97 -7.77 -33.55
CA GLU A 130 -32.02 -7.07 -34.85
C GLU A 130 -31.91 -8.04 -36.04
N GLU A 131 -31.18 -9.15 -35.92
CA GLU A 131 -31.01 -10.10 -37.04
C GLU A 131 -32.24 -10.99 -37.28
N ARG A 132 -33.22 -11.01 -36.37
CA ARG A 132 -34.44 -11.83 -36.50
C ARG A 132 -35.64 -11.08 -37.08
N SER A 133 -35.62 -9.74 -37.09
CA SER A 133 -36.66 -8.93 -37.75
C SER A 133 -36.49 -8.85 -39.27
N ASP A 134 -35.31 -9.17 -39.79
CA ASP A 134 -35.01 -9.11 -41.23
C ASP A 134 -35.27 -10.43 -41.98
N LEU A 135 -35.66 -11.49 -41.25
CA LEU A 135 -35.97 -12.82 -41.82
C LEU A 135 -37.48 -13.10 -41.96
N ASP A 136 -38.33 -12.16 -41.54
CA ASP A 136 -39.79 -12.26 -41.62
C ASP A 136 -40.42 -11.31 -42.67
N GLN A 137 -39.61 -10.71 -43.57
CA GLN A 137 -40.06 -10.00 -44.78
C GLN A 137 -39.69 -10.78 -46.05
#